data_AF-A0AAV4P6G8-F1
#
_entry.id   AF-A0AAV4P6G8-F1
#
_cell.length_a   1.000
_cell.length_b   1.000
_cell.length_c   1.000
_cell.angle_alpha   90.00
_cell.angle_beta   90.00
_cell.angle_gamma   90.00
#
_symmetry.space_group_name_H-M   'P 1'
#
loop_
_entity.id
_entity.type
_entity.pdbx_description
1 polymer ?
#
loop_
_entity_poly.entity_id
_entity_poly.type
_entity_poly.pdbx_seq_one_letter_code
_entity_poly.pdbx_strand_id
1 'polypeptide(L)'
;MLLILYIFTPRWTYLEESEKSGMAVVEVDPHRAQSIQQQQLHWTPISLRRTTLYREARYHERKVSFYFTYLDQENTCLSFTIQRWYPVANMTRWLPVRVYDYYAPERFNETMFDVYNLFVLSICQVCGSYQCPYCPIFSWSSNVVANPVLLAVAICTLVFLSRKITFHH
;
A
#
# COMPACT_ATOMS: atom_id res chain seq x y z
N MET A 1 10.30 -1.85 -11.23
CA MET A 1 10.09 -1.94 -9.76
C MET A 1 10.30 -0.56 -9.18
N LEU A 2 9.30 0.03 -8.51
CA LEU A 2 9.41 1.36 -7.90
C LEU A 2 9.84 1.22 -6.44
N LEU A 3 10.96 1.85 -6.08
CA LEU A 3 11.44 1.96 -4.70
C LEU A 3 10.88 3.22 -4.06
N ILE A 4 10.33 3.09 -2.86
CA ILE A 4 9.69 4.18 -2.12
C ILE A 4 10.41 4.32 -0.79
N LEU A 5 11.01 5.49 -0.56
CA LEU A 5 11.69 5.83 0.68
C LEU A 5 10.71 6.49 1.65
N TYR A 6 10.61 5.94 2.85
CA TYR A 6 9.89 6.55 3.96
C TYR A 6 10.88 7.03 5.02
N ILE A 7 10.62 8.21 5.62
CA ILE A 7 11.46 8.82 6.65
C ILE A 7 10.56 9.25 7.82
N PHE A 8 10.90 8.82 9.03
CA PHE A 8 10.18 9.13 10.27
C PHE A 8 11.14 9.66 11.32
N THR A 9 10.64 10.54 12.21
CA THR A 9 11.46 11.19 13.25
C THR A 9 10.76 11.19 14.62
N PRO A 10 10.63 10.02 15.27
CA PRO A 10 10.12 9.94 16.64
C PRO A 10 11.04 10.67 17.63
N ARG A 11 10.41 11.26 18.65
CA ARG A 11 11.05 11.87 19.83
C ARG A 11 10.18 11.67 21.07
N TRP A 12 10.79 11.60 22.24
CA TRP A 12 10.09 11.63 23.51
C TRP A 12 9.68 13.06 23.87
N THR A 13 8.44 13.22 24.32
CA THR A 13 7.88 14.55 24.66
C THR A 13 7.33 14.64 26.08
N TYR A 14 7.09 13.50 26.74
CA TYR A 14 6.45 13.47 28.06
C TYR A 14 7.50 13.55 29.19
N LEU A 15 8.05 14.75 29.38
CA LEU A 15 9.16 15.01 30.30
C LEU A 15 8.78 15.12 31.78
N GLU A 16 7.48 15.21 32.07
CA GLU A 16 6.98 15.27 33.45
C GLU A 16 7.16 13.95 34.19
N GLU A 17 7.14 12.82 33.48
CA GLU A 17 7.32 11.50 34.05
C GLU A 17 8.78 11.04 34.02
N SER A 18 9.46 11.23 32.88
CA SER A 18 10.82 10.75 32.70
C SER A 18 11.59 11.53 31.63
N GLU A 19 12.91 11.56 31.77
CA GLU A 19 13.79 12.15 30.76
C GLU A 19 13.83 11.34 29.44
N LYS A 20 13.53 10.04 29.52
CA LYS A 20 13.56 9.07 28.41
C LYS A 20 12.39 8.09 28.50
N SER A 21 11.90 7.62 27.36
CA SER A 21 10.86 6.59 27.31
C SER A 21 11.40 5.21 27.71
N GLY A 22 10.49 4.28 28.00
CA GLY A 22 10.81 2.86 27.98
C GLY A 22 11.08 2.36 26.55
N MET A 23 11.10 1.04 26.38
CA MET A 23 11.21 0.42 25.06
C MET A 23 10.07 0.92 24.17
N ALA A 24 10.38 1.51 23.02
CA ALA A 24 9.39 2.13 22.15
C ALA A 24 9.25 1.34 20.84
N VAL A 25 8.05 1.32 20.29
CA VAL A 25 7.74 0.68 19.01
C VAL A 25 7.14 1.70 18.06
N VAL A 26 7.68 1.73 16.84
CA VAL A 26 7.12 2.49 15.72
C VAL A 26 6.52 1.51 14.73
N GLU A 27 5.21 1.60 14.51
CA GLU A 27 4.46 0.76 13.59
C GLU A 27 3.94 1.59 12.42
N VAL A 28 4.14 1.06 11.21
CA VAL A 28 3.64 1.64 9.95
C VAL A 28 2.89 0.58 9.17
N ASP A 29 1.70 0.90 8.68
CA ASP A 29 0.93 0.05 7.75
C ASP A 29 1.11 0.53 6.29
N PRO A 30 2.06 -0.02 5.51
CA PRO A 30 2.16 0.25 4.08
C PRO A 30 0.96 -0.26 3.27
N HIS A 31 0.75 0.32 2.09
CA HIS A 31 -0.37 -0.07 1.23
C HIS A 31 -0.24 -1.51 0.70
N ARG A 32 -1.38 -2.12 0.31
CA ARG A 32 -1.49 -3.53 -0.09
C ARG A 32 -0.51 -4.04 -1.17
N ALA A 33 -0.04 -3.20 -2.09
CA ALA A 33 0.91 -3.63 -3.14
C ALA A 33 2.38 -3.34 -2.81
N GLN A 34 2.64 -2.85 -1.61
CA GLN A 34 3.97 -2.66 -1.07
C GLN A 34 4.28 -3.88 -0.21
N SER A 35 5.41 -4.52 -0.47
CA SER A 35 5.90 -5.56 0.42
C SER A 35 7.42 -5.45 0.54
N ILE A 36 7.92 -5.87 1.68
CA ILE A 36 9.33 -5.86 2.00
C ILE A 36 9.73 -7.25 2.50
N GLN A 37 10.86 -7.75 2.02
CA GLN A 37 11.44 -8.98 2.52
C GLN A 37 12.13 -8.70 3.86
N GLN A 38 11.96 -9.59 4.84
CA GLN A 38 12.53 -9.42 6.17
C GLN A 38 14.06 -9.26 6.14
N GLN A 39 14.74 -10.00 5.25
CA GLN A 39 16.19 -9.83 5.03
C GLN A 39 16.53 -8.41 4.59
N GLN A 40 15.68 -7.81 3.74
CA GLN A 40 15.85 -6.45 3.25
C GLN A 40 15.58 -5.37 4.28
N LEU A 41 14.65 -5.63 5.18
CA LEU A 41 14.43 -4.80 6.36
C LEU A 41 15.62 -4.87 7.35
N HIS A 42 16.28 -6.03 7.44
CA HIS A 42 17.43 -6.22 8.33
C HIS A 42 18.71 -5.59 7.79
N TRP A 43 18.97 -5.67 6.48
CA TRP A 43 20.16 -5.07 5.87
C TRP A 43 20.00 -3.60 5.52
N THR A 44 18.77 -3.07 5.46
CA THR A 44 18.60 -1.66 5.10
C THR A 44 19.39 -0.81 6.09
N PRO A 45 20.29 0.05 5.60
CA PRO A 45 21.00 0.98 6.47
C PRO A 45 19.95 1.96 6.95
N ILE A 46 19.29 1.65 8.06
CA ILE A 46 18.50 2.63 8.76
C ILE A 46 19.50 3.73 9.06
N SER A 47 19.33 4.90 8.41
CA SER A 47 20.20 6.05 8.59
C SER A 47 19.95 6.68 9.97
N LEU A 48 20.13 5.87 11.01
CA LEU A 48 20.07 6.28 12.38
C LEU A 48 21.32 7.11 12.64
N ARG A 49 21.11 8.37 12.98
CA ARG A 49 22.16 9.17 13.59
C ARG A 49 22.61 8.56 14.94
N ARG A 50 21.80 7.66 15.52
CA ARG A 50 22.07 6.84 16.71
C ARG A 50 21.69 5.37 16.50
N THR A 51 22.52 4.62 15.78
CA THR A 51 22.34 3.18 15.50
C THR A 51 22.22 2.33 16.77
N THR A 52 22.69 2.83 17.93
CA THR A 52 22.71 2.12 19.22
C THR A 52 21.35 1.98 19.91
N LEU A 53 20.32 2.72 19.48
CA LEU A 53 18.98 2.63 20.08
C LEU A 53 18.12 1.54 19.45
N TYR A 54 18.39 1.23 18.18
CA TYR A 54 17.61 0.30 17.39
C TYR A 54 17.95 -1.14 17.75
N ARG A 55 16.92 -1.97 17.95
CA ARG A 55 17.08 -3.40 18.25
C ARG A 55 16.77 -4.28 17.05
N GLU A 56 15.56 -4.15 16.54
CA GLU A 56 15.04 -5.06 15.53
C GLU A 56 13.95 -4.35 14.72
N ALA A 57 13.81 -4.75 13.47
CA ALA A 57 12.67 -4.43 12.64
C ALA A 57 11.98 -5.73 12.22
N ARG A 58 10.66 -5.77 12.33
CA ARG A 58 9.84 -6.91 11.95
C ARG A 58 8.80 -6.51 10.93
N TYR A 59 8.70 -7.31 9.89
CA TYR A 59 7.58 -7.27 8.96
C TYR A 59 6.61 -8.42 9.30
N HIS A 60 5.40 -8.08 9.77
CA HIS A 60 4.37 -9.05 10.14
C HIS A 60 3.00 -8.55 9.69
N GLU A 61 2.17 -9.40 9.09
CA GLU A 61 0.78 -9.06 8.71
C GLU A 61 0.64 -7.72 7.96
N ARG A 62 1.53 -7.45 7.00
CA ARG A 62 1.58 -6.19 6.21
C ARG A 62 1.98 -4.94 7.01
N LYS A 63 2.35 -5.08 8.28
CA LYS A 63 2.86 -3.99 9.12
C LYS A 63 4.36 -4.08 9.27
N VAL A 64 5.02 -2.92 9.30
CA VAL A 64 6.44 -2.81 9.61
C VAL A 64 6.57 -2.22 11.01
N SER A 65 7.18 -2.96 11.92
CA SER A 65 7.40 -2.57 13.32
C SER A 65 8.90 -2.39 13.58
N PHE A 66 9.29 -1.24 14.10
CA PHE A 66 10.66 -0.93 14.52
C PHE A 66 10.71 -0.84 16.04
N TYR A 67 11.62 -1.62 16.64
CA TYR A 67 11.82 -1.68 18.08
C TYR A 67 13.03 -0.86 18.49
N PHE A 68 12.83 0.06 19.43
CA PHE A 68 13.84 0.92 20.02
C PHE A 68 14.00 0.62 21.50
N THR A 69 15.22 0.68 22.02
CA THR A 69 15.49 0.49 23.44
C THR A 69 14.92 1.62 24.30
N TYR A 70 15.00 2.85 23.79
CA TYR A 70 14.36 4.04 24.36
C TYR A 70 14.29 5.16 23.32
N LEU A 71 13.43 6.14 23.55
CA LEU A 71 13.39 7.44 22.87
C LEU A 71 13.74 8.53 23.88
N ASP A 72 14.49 9.53 23.43
CA ASP A 72 14.85 10.71 24.21
C ASP A 72 14.31 11.99 23.57
N GLN A 73 14.65 13.14 24.14
CA GLN A 73 14.20 14.47 23.66
C GLN A 73 14.69 14.80 22.25
N GLU A 74 15.79 14.17 21.84
CA GLU A 74 16.39 14.36 20.54
C GLU A 74 15.68 13.55 19.44
N ASN A 75 15.61 14.13 18.24
CA ASN A 75 14.95 13.48 17.10
C ASN A 75 15.75 12.28 16.59
N THR A 76 15.15 11.10 16.63
CA THR A 76 15.74 9.87 16.07
C THR A 76 15.19 9.65 14.66
N CYS A 77 16.00 9.89 13.63
CA CYS A 77 15.58 9.66 12.24
C CYS A 77 15.70 8.18 11.86
N LEU A 78 14.61 7.62 11.36
CA LEU A 78 14.53 6.29 10.77
C LEU A 78 14.18 6.45 9.29
N SER A 79 14.91 5.77 8.42
CA SER A 79 14.57 5.68 7.00
C SER A 79 14.57 4.23 6.55
N PHE A 80 13.61 3.86 5.72
CA PHE A 80 13.57 2.54 5.10
C PHE A 80 12.92 2.63 3.72
N THR A 81 13.28 1.67 2.87
CA THR A 81 12.82 1.62 1.48
C THR A 81 11.94 0.40 1.25
N ILE A 82 10.72 0.61 0.78
CA ILE A 82 9.82 -0.48 0.38
C ILE A 82 9.71 -0.56 -1.14
N GLN A 83 9.59 -1.77 -1.66
CA GLN A 83 9.34 -2.05 -3.06
C GLN A 83 7.84 -2.13 -3.35
N ARG A 84 7.40 -1.43 -4.40
CA ARG A 84 6.05 -1.58 -4.97
C ARG A 84 6.08 -2.62 -6.09
N TRP A 85 5.32 -3.71 -5.91
CA TRP A 85 5.27 -4.83 -6.86
C TRP A 85 4.38 -4.54 -8.06
N TYR A 86 3.22 -3.92 -7.83
CA TYR A 86 2.26 -3.58 -8.87
C TYR A 86 1.53 -2.26 -8.55
N PRO A 87 1.08 -1.53 -9.58
CA PRO A 87 0.25 -0.36 -9.36
C PRO A 87 -1.14 -0.79 -8.85
N VAL A 88 -1.75 0.04 -8.01
CA VAL A 88 -3.06 -0.24 -7.38
C VAL A 88 -4.01 0.88 -7.75
N ALA A 89 -5.25 0.55 -8.10
CA ALA A 89 -6.29 1.49 -8.45
C ALA A 89 -6.89 2.22 -7.24
N ASN A 90 -6.90 1.59 -6.06
CA ASN A 90 -7.45 2.12 -4.83
C ASN A 90 -6.36 2.20 -3.74
N MET A 91 -5.50 3.21 -3.86
CA MET A 91 -4.51 3.55 -2.85
C MET A 91 -5.10 4.66 -1.97
N THR A 92 -4.98 4.55 -0.65
CA THR A 92 -5.38 5.64 0.25
C THR A 92 -4.31 6.74 0.22
N ARG A 93 -4.71 8.01 0.43
CA ARG A 93 -3.75 9.13 0.52
C ARG A 93 -3.05 9.19 1.88
N TRP A 94 -3.74 8.75 2.92
CA TRP A 94 -3.29 8.82 4.30
C TRP A 94 -2.89 7.43 4.79
N LEU A 95 -1.75 7.36 5.47
CA LEU A 95 -1.22 6.16 6.10
C LEU A 95 -1.11 6.37 7.62
N PRO A 96 -1.66 5.46 8.45
CA PRO A 96 -1.49 5.55 9.88
C PRO A 96 -0.06 5.16 10.27
N VAL A 97 0.55 5.99 11.12
CA VAL A 97 1.84 5.77 11.75
C VAL A 97 1.62 5.88 13.26
N ARG A 98 1.93 4.81 13.98
CA ARG A 98 1.73 4.74 15.43
C ARG A 98 3.07 4.59 16.12
N VAL A 99 3.29 5.41 17.15
CA VAL A 99 4.43 5.30 18.06
C VAL A 99 3.89 5.04 19.46
N TYR A 100 4.38 4.00 20.14
CA TYR A 100 3.88 3.65 21.47
C TYR A 100 4.97 3.03 22.35
N ASP A 101 4.77 3.09 23.66
CA ASP A 101 5.61 2.36 24.62
C ASP A 101 5.25 0.87 24.65
N TYR A 102 6.25 0.01 24.59
CA TYR A 102 6.08 -1.45 24.56
C TYR A 102 5.47 -1.99 25.86
N TYR A 103 5.81 -1.40 27.01
CA TYR A 103 5.32 -1.85 28.32
C TYR A 103 3.99 -1.21 28.71
N ALA A 104 3.64 -0.09 28.09
CA ALA A 104 2.45 0.73 28.37
C ALA A 104 1.81 1.21 27.04
N PRO A 105 1.15 0.33 26.28
CA PRO A 105 0.66 0.64 24.93
C PRO A 105 -0.47 1.69 24.89
N GLU A 106 -1.08 2.01 26.03
CA GLU A 106 -1.98 3.15 26.21
C GLU A 106 -1.27 4.50 25.99
N ARG A 107 0.05 4.55 26.15
CA ARG A 107 0.89 5.70 25.82
C ARG A 107 1.29 5.63 24.36
N PHE A 108 0.39 6.08 23.49
CA PHE A 108 0.64 6.11 22.05
C PHE A 108 0.35 7.48 21.45
N ASN A 109 1.04 7.76 20.36
CA ASN A 109 0.73 8.85 19.46
C ASN A 109 0.53 8.27 18.07
N GLU A 110 -0.65 8.49 17.50
CA GLU A 110 -0.99 8.06 16.14
C GLU A 110 -1.12 9.28 15.24
N THR A 111 -0.45 9.22 14.09
CA THR A 111 -0.41 10.31 13.11
C THR A 111 -0.74 9.77 11.74
N MET A 112 -1.49 10.55 10.96
CA MET A 112 -1.80 10.24 9.58
C MET A 112 -0.77 10.91 8.66
N PHE A 113 0.00 10.09 7.94
CA PHE A 113 1.04 10.53 7.02
C PHE A 113 0.47 10.69 5.60
N ASP A 114 0.70 11.85 4.98
CA ASP A 114 0.26 12.14 3.60
C ASP A 114 1.23 11.55 2.57
N VAL A 115 0.75 10.64 1.75
CA VAL A 115 1.48 10.06 0.62
C VAL A 115 0.92 10.50 -0.74
N TYR A 116 0.57 11.78 -0.87
CA TYR A 116 0.02 12.37 -2.10
C TYR A 116 0.77 11.98 -3.38
N ASN A 117 2.10 12.02 -3.36
CA ASN A 117 2.92 11.69 -4.53
C ASN A 117 2.71 10.24 -5.00
N LEU A 118 2.51 9.30 -4.08
CA LEU A 118 2.22 7.90 -4.43
C LEU A 118 0.77 7.70 -4.85
N PHE A 119 -0.14 8.45 -4.22
CA PHE A 119 -1.56 8.44 -4.52
C PHE A 119 -1.85 8.91 -5.95
N VAL A 120 -1.22 10.00 -6.41
CA VAL A 120 -1.40 10.51 -7.78
C VAL A 120 -0.82 9.56 -8.84
N LEU A 121 0.13 8.71 -8.46
CA LEU A 121 0.70 7.63 -9.28
C LEU A 121 -0.11 6.31 -9.17
N SER A 122 -1.38 6.37 -8.79
CA SER A 122 -2.29 5.22 -8.77
C SER A 122 -3.00 5.04 -10.12
N ILE A 123 -3.38 3.79 -10.45
CA ILE A 123 -3.91 3.44 -11.79
C ILE A 123 -5.12 4.32 -12.14
N CYS A 124 -6.02 4.56 -11.20
CA CYS A 124 -7.23 5.33 -11.48
C CYS A 124 -7.02 6.84 -11.45
N GLN A 125 -5.96 7.35 -10.83
CA GLN A 125 -5.62 8.78 -10.89
C GLN A 125 -4.96 9.15 -12.22
N VAL A 126 -4.14 8.26 -12.78
CA VAL A 126 -3.51 8.47 -14.10
C VAL A 126 -4.32 7.91 -15.27
N CYS A 127 -5.55 7.45 -15.02
CA CYS A 127 -6.38 6.75 -16.00
C CYS A 127 -5.66 5.62 -16.76
N GLY A 128 -4.89 4.80 -16.06
CA GLY A 128 -4.18 3.66 -16.64
C GLY A 128 -5.03 2.40 -16.88
N SER A 129 -6.33 2.42 -16.58
CA SER A 129 -7.25 1.30 -16.78
C SER A 129 -8.66 1.76 -17.15
N TYR A 130 -9.31 1.00 -18.03
CA TYR A 130 -10.71 1.20 -18.42
C TYR A 130 -11.71 0.84 -17.30
N GLN A 131 -11.25 0.14 -16.25
CA GLN A 131 -12.08 -0.27 -15.11
C GLN A 131 -12.26 0.84 -14.07
N CYS A 132 -11.68 2.02 -14.29
CA CYS A 132 -11.74 3.14 -13.35
C CYS A 132 -13.01 3.99 -13.57
N PRO A 133 -13.78 4.29 -12.50
CA PRO A 133 -15.13 4.86 -12.62
C PRO A 133 -15.20 6.32 -13.11
N TYR A 134 -14.10 7.07 -13.09
CA TYR A 134 -14.10 8.53 -13.36
C TYR A 134 -13.14 8.96 -14.47
N CYS A 135 -12.82 8.07 -15.42
CA CYS A 135 -11.87 8.37 -16.50
C CYS A 135 -12.57 8.74 -17.83
N PRO A 136 -12.31 9.94 -18.40
CA PRO A 136 -13.04 10.44 -19.56
C PRO A 136 -12.68 9.78 -20.90
N ILE A 137 -11.55 9.08 -20.98
CA ILE A 137 -10.93 8.65 -22.26
C ILE A 137 -11.22 7.17 -22.61
N PHE A 138 -11.50 6.31 -21.63
CA PHE A 138 -11.60 4.85 -21.83
C PHE A 138 -13.04 4.31 -21.84
N SER A 139 -14.03 5.13 -21.50
CA SER A 139 -15.45 4.75 -21.59
C SER A 139 -16.03 4.91 -22.99
N TRP A 140 -15.21 5.20 -24.00
CA TRP A 140 -15.58 5.07 -25.41
C TRP A 140 -15.54 3.60 -25.84
N SER A 141 -16.25 2.73 -25.12
CA SER A 141 -16.98 1.70 -25.84
C SER A 141 -18.00 2.49 -26.64
N SER A 142 -17.75 2.66 -27.94
CA SER A 142 -18.86 2.96 -28.84
C SER A 142 -19.97 2.00 -28.46
N ASN A 143 -21.16 2.53 -28.16
CA ASN A 143 -22.33 1.68 -27.96
C ASN A 143 -22.45 0.90 -29.27
N VAL A 144 -21.96 -0.34 -29.29
CA VAL A 144 -22.17 -1.24 -30.41
C VAL A 144 -23.64 -1.59 -30.30
N VAL A 145 -24.48 -0.74 -30.88
CA VAL A 145 -25.90 -1.01 -31.02
C VAL A 145 -25.95 -2.27 -31.86
N ALA A 146 -26.24 -3.40 -31.21
CA ALA A 146 -26.27 -4.68 -31.88
C ALA A 146 -27.32 -4.57 -32.99
N ASN A 147 -26.87 -4.66 -34.25
CA ASN A 147 -27.80 -4.63 -35.37
C ASN A 147 -28.69 -5.87 -35.25
N PRO A 148 -30.01 -5.71 -35.05
CA PRO A 148 -30.91 -6.84 -34.81
C PRO A 148 -30.90 -7.84 -35.97
N VAL A 149 -30.59 -7.39 -37.18
CA VAL A 149 -30.45 -8.24 -38.37
C VAL A 149 -29.26 -9.18 -38.26
N LEU A 150 -28.10 -8.67 -37.83
CA LEU A 150 -26.89 -9.50 -37.66
C LEU A 150 -27.05 -10.53 -36.54
N LEU A 151 -27.73 -10.16 -35.45
CA LEU A 151 -28.10 -11.08 -34.38
C LEU A 151 -29.04 -12.19 -34.88
N ALA A 152 -30.07 -11.82 -35.65
CA ALA A 152 -31.01 -12.79 -36.20
C ALA A 152 -30.31 -13.78 -37.16
N VAL A 153 -29.41 -13.30 -38.02
CA VAL A 153 -28.64 -14.16 -38.93
C VAL A 153 -27.73 -15.11 -38.16
N ALA A 154 -27.04 -14.64 -37.12
CA ALA A 154 -26.19 -15.48 -36.29
C ALA A 154 -26.98 -16.56 -35.52
N ILE A 155 -28.16 -16.21 -35.00
CA ILE A 155 -29.04 -17.18 -34.33
C ILE A 155 -29.56 -18.20 -35.35
N CYS A 156 -29.98 -17.76 -36.54
CA CYS A 156 -30.43 -18.66 -37.60
C CYS A 156 -29.33 -19.64 -38.03
N THR A 157 -28.10 -19.19 -38.26
CA THR A 157 -27.00 -20.09 -38.66
C THR A 157 -26.66 -21.11 -37.57
N LEU A 158 -26.70 -20.73 -36.29
CA LEU A 158 -26.51 -21.66 -35.16
C LEU A 158 -27.65 -22.68 -35.06
N VAL A 159 -28.90 -22.29 -35.34
CA VAL A 159 -30.05 -23.21 -35.39
C VAL A 159 -29.94 -24.19 -36.57
N PHE A 160 -29.50 -23.71 -37.74
CA PHE A 160 -29.26 -24.59 -38.89
C PHE A 160 -28.11 -25.57 -38.65
N LEU A 161 -27.02 -25.13 -38.01
CA LEU A 161 -25.89 -25.99 -37.66
C LEU A 161 -26.28 -27.03 -36.59
N SER A 162 -27.00 -26.63 -35.54
CA SER A 162 -27.46 -27.57 -34.51
C SER A 162 -28.43 -28.62 -35.06
N ARG A 163 -29.33 -28.25 -35.98
CA ARG A 163 -30.20 -29.19 -36.70
C ARG A 163 -29.43 -30.13 -37.62
N LYS A 164 -28.36 -29.67 -38.26
CA LYS A 164 -27.49 -30.52 -39.08
C LYS A 164 -26.73 -31.57 -38.26
N ILE A 165 -26.33 -31.21 -37.03
CA ILE A 165 -25.62 -32.11 -36.12
C ILE A 165 -26.55 -33.19 -35.55
N THR A 166 -27.83 -32.87 -35.30
CA THR A 166 -28.81 -33.84 -34.77
C THR A 166 -29.29 -34.86 -35.80
N PHE A 167 -29.16 -34.60 -37.11
CA PHE A 167 -29.59 -35.53 -38.17
C PHE A 167 -28.51 -36.55 -38.58
N HIS A 168 -27.30 -36.43 -38.05
CA HIS A 168 -26.15 -37.25 -38.43
C HIS A 168 -25.74 -38.28 -37.36
N HIS A 169 -26.63 -38.54 -36.39
CA HIS A 169 -26.49 -39.53 -35.32
C HIS A 169 -27.71 -40.45 -35.27
#